data_AF-A0A125SP96-F1
#
_entry.id   AF-A0A125SP96-F1
#
_cell.length_a   1.000
_cell.length_b   1.000
_cell.length_c   1.000
_cell.angle_alpha   90.00
_cell.angle_beta   90.00
_cell.angle_gamma   90.00
#
_symmetry.space_group_name_H-M   'P 1'
#
loop_
_entity.id
_entity.type
_entity.pdbx_description
1 polymer ?
#
loop_
_entity_poly.entity_id
_entity_poly.type
_entity_poly.pdbx_seq_one_letter_code
_entity_poly.pdbx_strand_id
1 'polypeptide(L)'
;MIRTGEQYRDSIRDGRQVWINGERVKDVTTHPMFKPIVDIRARIYDMAHEKATQDVMSYVDEKTGERNAVGLKLPYTQQDWHDKRLAVDTVLDDIGGIATRVGDETIGEMWSLYDGKDVLNEVDPRFAANIERHINRALHEDPFHVSANTDPKGDRSKPPQEQDPDMLLHVVKETDAGIVVRGAKYETAAAYANQAFVKPTIANWGDAKLSDYAVGFVVNMSAPGLKFICRTGFAGRANPEDYPLSNRCDEVDTLLIFDNVLIPWEDVLFYQHTKAATFIRSTLHRYSAFAFVQRNLRLADLMIGAALFNARQTGLEKQQAVQEKLSTLAVYRETINAHLTASIACGERSPAGLMMPNQSLLYTGRVQACSRLHEMMHLARELCGGQICVTPDAASFANPEISGWLDKFYTVNENWVSDDRRKLLAFARDLLNSDYAGHRLTFQLFAQSPPFAHLGAVFRNFDFDSTLGYVKKAANLSDRVVQSSAEPRLKRVV
;
A
#
# COMPACT_ATOMS: atom_id res chain seq x y z
N MET A 1 -20.34 -11.07 6.72
CA MET A 1 -19.86 -12.48 6.75
C MET A 1 -18.38 -12.49 6.36
N ILE A 2 -17.50 -13.12 7.14
CA ILE A 2 -16.06 -13.21 6.83
C ILE A 2 -15.75 -14.36 5.87
N ARG A 3 -14.89 -14.13 4.87
CA ARG A 3 -14.49 -15.17 3.90
C ARG A 3 -13.46 -16.13 4.51
N THR A 4 -13.41 -17.36 4.03
CA THR A 4 -12.29 -18.28 4.24
C THR A 4 -11.25 -18.15 3.13
N GLY A 5 -10.05 -18.69 3.35
CA GLY A 5 -8.99 -18.71 2.35
C GLY A 5 -9.38 -19.45 1.07
N GLU A 6 -10.11 -20.56 1.18
CA GLU A 6 -10.60 -21.29 0.00
C GLU A 6 -11.67 -20.51 -0.75
N GLN A 7 -12.61 -19.86 -0.04
CA GLN A 7 -13.61 -18.99 -0.69
C GLN A 7 -12.94 -17.84 -1.46
N TYR A 8 -11.84 -17.29 -0.94
CA TYR A 8 -11.05 -16.30 -1.67
C TYR A 8 -10.41 -16.91 -2.94
N ARG A 9 -9.76 -18.07 -2.85
CA ARG A 9 -9.16 -18.73 -4.03
C ARG A 9 -10.19 -19.02 -5.11
N ASP A 10 -11.35 -19.57 -4.72
CA ASP A 10 -12.45 -19.85 -5.64
C ASP A 10 -12.97 -18.57 -6.28
N SER A 11 -13.06 -17.48 -5.52
CA SER A 11 -13.53 -16.18 -6.03
C SER A 11 -12.62 -15.53 -7.09
N ILE A 12 -11.39 -16.02 -7.26
CA ILE A 12 -10.45 -15.53 -8.28
C ILE A 12 -10.17 -16.58 -9.39
N ARG A 13 -10.85 -17.74 -9.36
CA ARG A 13 -10.92 -18.71 -10.45
C ARG A 13 -12.09 -18.39 -11.40
N ASP A 14 -12.12 -17.15 -11.86
CA ASP A 14 -13.27 -16.53 -12.55
C ASP A 14 -13.08 -16.40 -14.08
N GLY A 15 -12.02 -17.00 -14.63
CA GLY A 15 -11.71 -16.93 -16.06
C GLY A 15 -11.07 -15.62 -16.51
N ARG A 16 -10.64 -14.75 -15.58
CA ARG A 16 -9.87 -13.53 -15.87
C ARG A 16 -8.70 -13.80 -16.82
N GLN A 17 -8.45 -12.84 -17.71
CA GLN A 17 -7.41 -12.98 -18.73
C GLN A 17 -6.09 -12.40 -18.22
N VAL A 18 -5.22 -13.25 -17.69
CA VAL A 18 -3.94 -12.86 -17.09
C VAL A 18 -2.77 -13.35 -17.94
N TRP A 19 -1.78 -12.48 -18.14
CA TRP A 19 -0.52 -12.78 -18.80
C TRP A 19 0.67 -12.44 -17.92
N ILE A 20 1.67 -13.31 -17.90
CA ILE A 20 2.96 -13.07 -17.27
C ILE A 20 4.05 -13.71 -18.13
N ASN A 21 5.17 -13.01 -18.32
CA ASN A 21 6.28 -13.48 -19.17
C ASN A 21 5.87 -13.88 -20.60
N GLY A 22 4.87 -13.19 -21.16
CA GLY A 22 4.36 -13.47 -22.51
C GLY A 22 3.40 -14.66 -22.60
N GLU A 23 3.15 -15.38 -21.51
CA GLU A 23 2.26 -16.55 -21.48
C GLU A 23 0.94 -16.25 -20.77
N ARG A 24 -0.14 -16.88 -21.25
CA ARG A 24 -1.45 -16.79 -20.59
C ARG A 24 -1.49 -17.69 -19.36
N VAL A 25 -1.78 -17.11 -18.21
CA VAL A 25 -1.95 -17.84 -16.95
C VAL A 25 -3.28 -18.59 -16.98
N LYS A 26 -3.24 -19.89 -16.71
CA LYS A 26 -4.44 -20.75 -16.64
C LYS A 26 -5.20 -20.58 -15.33
N ASP A 27 -4.46 -20.53 -14.22
CA ASP A 27 -5.02 -20.38 -12.87
C ASP A 27 -4.02 -19.58 -12.02
N VAL A 28 -4.44 -18.38 -11.59
CA VAL A 28 -3.62 -17.48 -10.75
C VAL A 28 -3.36 -18.06 -9.36
N THR A 29 -4.23 -18.95 -8.87
CA THR A 29 -4.12 -19.55 -7.54
C THR A 29 -3.00 -20.57 -7.42
N THR A 30 -2.61 -21.15 -8.55
CA THR A 30 -1.58 -22.21 -8.61
C THR A 30 -0.34 -21.81 -9.41
N HIS A 31 -0.39 -20.71 -10.17
CA HIS A 31 0.77 -20.27 -10.95
C HIS A 31 1.96 -19.97 -10.04
N PRO A 32 3.17 -20.52 -10.29
CA PRO A 32 4.30 -20.45 -9.34
C PRO A 32 4.68 -19.04 -8.89
N MET A 33 4.58 -18.04 -9.78
CA MET A 33 4.91 -16.64 -9.45
C MET A 33 3.82 -15.91 -8.64
N PHE A 34 2.57 -16.42 -8.62
CA PHE A 34 1.45 -15.80 -7.89
C PHE A 34 1.08 -16.58 -6.63
N LYS A 35 1.30 -17.91 -6.64
CA LYS A 35 0.91 -18.79 -5.56
C LYS A 35 1.35 -18.29 -4.18
N PRO A 36 2.59 -17.81 -3.96
CA PRO A 36 3.01 -17.36 -2.62
C PRO A 36 2.17 -16.19 -2.08
N ILE A 37 1.88 -15.18 -2.91
CA ILE A 37 1.06 -14.03 -2.46
C ILE A 37 -0.43 -14.40 -2.35
N VAL A 38 -0.93 -15.30 -3.20
CA VAL A 38 -2.29 -15.84 -3.07
C VAL A 38 -2.42 -16.66 -1.79
N ASP A 39 -1.41 -17.45 -1.43
CA ASP A 39 -1.37 -18.22 -0.19
C ASP A 39 -1.36 -17.30 1.04
N ILE A 40 -0.56 -16.23 1.03
CA ILE A 40 -0.57 -15.20 2.07
C ILE A 40 -1.97 -14.58 2.19
N ARG A 41 -2.61 -14.25 1.07
CA ARG A 41 -3.94 -13.65 1.12
C ARG A 41 -5.00 -14.62 1.64
N ALA A 42 -4.93 -15.90 1.25
CA ALA A 42 -5.79 -16.94 1.81
C ALA A 42 -5.57 -17.12 3.32
N ARG A 43 -4.31 -17.12 3.77
CA ARG A 43 -3.94 -17.20 5.19
C ARG A 43 -4.60 -16.10 6.01
N ILE A 44 -4.59 -14.86 5.52
CA ILE A 44 -5.22 -13.71 6.20
C ILE A 44 -6.73 -13.94 6.43
N TYR A 45 -7.43 -14.53 5.46
CA TYR A 45 -8.83 -14.90 5.63
C TYR A 45 -9.00 -16.00 6.69
N ASP A 46 -8.19 -17.06 6.63
CA ASP A 46 -8.27 -18.18 7.58
C ASP A 46 -7.99 -17.75 9.04
N MET A 47 -7.10 -16.76 9.25
CA MET A 47 -6.86 -16.18 10.57
C MET A 47 -8.12 -15.59 11.22
N ALA A 48 -9.13 -15.16 10.46
CA ALA A 48 -10.39 -14.68 11.03
C ALA A 48 -11.27 -15.80 11.61
N HIS A 49 -10.96 -17.07 11.31
CA HIS A 49 -11.70 -18.25 11.76
C HIS A 49 -10.97 -19.03 12.87
N GLU A 50 -9.70 -18.74 13.09
CA GLU A 50 -8.87 -19.43 14.09
C GLU A 50 -9.13 -18.91 15.50
N LYS A 51 -9.31 -19.81 16.47
CA LYS A 51 -9.59 -19.43 17.86
C LYS A 51 -8.55 -18.46 18.45
N ALA A 52 -7.28 -18.56 18.03
CA ALA A 52 -6.20 -17.73 18.55
C ALA A 52 -6.24 -16.27 18.05
N THR A 53 -6.85 -16.02 16.88
CA THR A 53 -6.74 -14.75 16.15
C THR A 53 -8.10 -14.17 15.74
N GLN A 54 -9.19 -14.95 15.80
CA GLN A 54 -10.53 -14.55 15.38
C GLN A 54 -10.99 -13.22 16.00
N ASP A 55 -10.82 -13.04 17.31
CA ASP A 55 -11.29 -11.82 18.00
C ASP A 55 -10.42 -10.59 17.71
N VAL A 56 -9.21 -10.80 17.20
CA VAL A 56 -8.33 -9.73 16.72
C VAL A 56 -8.62 -9.39 15.26
N MET A 57 -8.94 -10.40 14.45
CA MET A 57 -9.14 -10.28 13.01
C MET A 57 -10.59 -9.91 12.61
N SER A 58 -11.55 -10.08 13.53
CA SER A 58 -12.97 -9.87 13.28
C SER A 58 -13.68 -9.22 14.46
N TYR A 59 -14.84 -8.62 14.20
CA TYR A 59 -15.73 -8.04 15.21
C TYR A 59 -17.16 -8.53 14.97
N VAL A 60 -17.98 -8.49 16.02
CA VAL A 60 -19.43 -8.75 15.91
C VAL A 60 -20.13 -7.40 15.78
N ASP A 61 -20.90 -7.23 14.70
CA ASP A 61 -21.74 -6.06 14.51
C ASP A 61 -22.90 -6.09 15.50
N GLU A 62 -23.02 -5.06 16.34
CA GLU A 62 -24.04 -5.01 17.39
C GLU A 62 -25.47 -4.91 16.84
N LYS A 63 -25.66 -4.37 15.64
CA LYS A 63 -26.98 -4.18 15.03
C LYS A 63 -27.47 -5.44 14.33
N THR A 64 -26.58 -6.16 13.67
CA THR A 64 -26.93 -7.35 12.87
C THR A 64 -26.62 -8.67 13.58
N GLY A 65 -25.73 -8.67 14.57
CA GLY A 65 -25.18 -9.88 15.19
C GLY A 65 -24.19 -10.63 14.30
N GLU A 66 -23.86 -10.11 13.11
CA GLU A 66 -22.94 -10.77 12.17
C GLU A 66 -21.48 -10.53 12.53
N ARG A 67 -20.63 -11.54 12.30
CA ARG A 67 -19.17 -11.39 12.40
C ARG A 67 -18.59 -10.90 11.07
N ASN A 68 -17.83 -9.81 11.13
CA ASN A 68 -17.23 -9.10 10.00
C ASN A 68 -15.74 -8.81 10.23
N ALA A 69 -14.98 -8.58 9.16
CA ALA A 69 -13.54 -8.37 9.26
C ALA A 69 -13.19 -6.99 9.86
N VAL A 70 -12.27 -6.94 10.82
CA VAL A 70 -11.82 -5.69 11.47
C VAL A 70 -11.23 -4.71 10.46
N GLY A 71 -10.51 -5.21 9.44
CA GLY A 71 -9.89 -4.39 8.41
C GLY A 71 -10.88 -3.49 7.67
N LEU A 72 -12.10 -3.99 7.41
CA LEU A 72 -13.11 -3.30 6.60
C LEU A 72 -14.04 -2.39 7.39
N LYS A 73 -14.10 -2.56 8.73
CA LYS A 73 -14.93 -1.77 9.65
C LYS A 73 -14.72 -0.26 9.46
N LEU A 74 -15.77 0.53 9.36
CA LEU A 74 -15.65 2.00 9.39
C LEU A 74 -15.09 2.47 10.75
N PRO A 75 -14.05 3.32 10.79
CA PRO A 75 -13.50 3.80 12.05
C PRO A 75 -14.38 4.92 12.62
N TYR A 76 -15.01 4.71 13.78
CA TYR A 76 -15.80 5.71 14.50
C TYR A 76 -15.16 6.13 15.83
N THR A 77 -14.12 5.45 16.27
CA THR A 77 -13.43 5.69 17.53
C THR A 77 -11.92 5.54 17.37
N GLN A 78 -11.16 6.01 18.36
CA GLN A 78 -9.72 5.72 18.41
C GLN A 78 -9.48 4.22 18.60
N GLN A 79 -10.37 3.53 19.32
CA GLN A 79 -10.28 2.08 19.51
C GLN A 79 -10.33 1.32 18.19
N ASP A 80 -11.19 1.75 17.24
CA ASP A 80 -11.24 1.12 15.91
C ASP A 80 -9.88 1.16 15.18
N TRP A 81 -9.08 2.21 15.40
CA TRP A 81 -7.72 2.27 14.85
C TRP A 81 -6.72 1.40 15.60
N HIS A 82 -6.85 1.30 16.92
CA HIS A 82 -6.04 0.36 17.70
C HIS A 82 -6.32 -1.09 17.29
N ASP A 83 -7.59 -1.45 17.09
CA ASP A 83 -8.01 -2.78 16.64
C ASP A 83 -7.47 -3.08 15.24
N LYS A 84 -7.60 -2.13 14.30
CA LYS A 84 -7.04 -2.26 12.94
C LYS A 84 -5.52 -2.41 12.95
N ARG A 85 -4.83 -1.61 13.75
CA ARG A 85 -3.38 -1.68 13.90
C ARG A 85 -2.97 -3.06 14.43
N LEU A 86 -3.63 -3.54 15.49
CA LEU A 86 -3.37 -4.86 16.08
C LEU A 86 -3.64 -6.01 15.09
N ALA A 87 -4.73 -5.94 14.32
CA ALA A 87 -5.06 -6.93 13.30
C ALA A 87 -3.97 -7.02 12.23
N VAL A 88 -3.50 -5.87 11.72
CA VAL A 88 -2.42 -5.82 10.73
C VAL A 88 -1.09 -6.29 11.34
N ASP A 89 -0.77 -5.90 12.57
CA ASP A 89 0.45 -6.37 13.24
C ASP A 89 0.42 -7.90 13.44
N THR A 90 -0.74 -8.46 13.79
CA THR A 90 -0.95 -9.92 13.93
C THR A 90 -0.73 -10.66 12.61
N VAL A 91 -1.25 -10.11 11.50
CA VAL A 91 -0.98 -10.64 10.15
C VAL A 91 0.50 -10.60 9.82
N LEU A 92 1.14 -9.46 10.06
CA LEU A 92 2.56 -9.29 9.73
C LEU A 92 3.46 -10.19 10.58
N ASP A 93 3.11 -10.41 11.85
CA ASP A 93 3.84 -11.35 12.71
C ASP A 93 3.70 -12.80 12.21
N ASP A 94 2.51 -13.21 11.76
CA ASP A 94 2.25 -14.56 11.20
C ASP A 94 3.03 -14.81 9.90
N ILE A 95 3.05 -13.84 8.98
CA ILE A 95 3.69 -13.99 7.65
C ILE A 95 5.17 -13.58 7.63
N GLY A 96 5.73 -13.12 8.76
CA GLY A 96 7.14 -12.72 8.88
C GLY A 96 7.45 -11.33 8.28
N GLY A 97 6.47 -10.42 8.27
CA GLY A 97 6.63 -9.01 7.90
C GLY A 97 6.93 -8.76 6.43
N ILE A 98 6.80 -9.77 5.58
CA ILE A 98 7.34 -9.72 4.23
C ILE A 98 6.46 -8.96 3.22
N ALA A 99 5.15 -8.95 3.43
CA ALA A 99 4.19 -8.31 2.52
C ALA A 99 4.01 -6.81 2.80
N THR A 100 3.80 -6.03 1.75
CA THR A 100 3.59 -4.57 1.82
C THR A 100 2.14 -4.15 1.53
N ARG A 101 1.23 -5.06 1.21
CA ARG A 101 -0.21 -4.87 0.88
C ARG A 101 -1.00 -6.08 1.39
N VAL A 102 -1.62 -5.95 2.57
CA VAL A 102 -2.42 -7.04 3.18
C VAL A 102 -3.93 -6.80 3.14
N GLY A 103 -4.40 -5.89 2.26
CA GLY A 103 -5.82 -5.64 1.95
C GLY A 103 -6.55 -4.59 2.82
N ASP A 104 -5.86 -4.02 3.80
CA ASP A 104 -6.34 -3.07 4.81
C ASP A 104 -6.27 -1.58 4.42
N GLU A 105 -5.42 -1.24 3.44
CA GLU A 105 -5.18 0.18 3.07
C GLU A 105 -6.23 0.74 2.09
N THR A 106 -6.55 -0.01 1.04
CA THR A 106 -7.28 0.47 -0.13
C THR A 106 -8.76 0.70 0.17
N ILE A 107 -9.31 -0.02 1.15
CA ILE A 107 -10.66 0.26 1.66
C ILE A 107 -10.77 1.67 2.29
N GLY A 108 -9.66 2.22 2.81
CA GLY A 108 -9.63 3.57 3.36
C GLY A 108 -9.96 4.65 2.33
N GLU A 109 -9.72 4.38 1.04
CA GLU A 109 -10.10 5.29 -0.06
C GLU A 109 -11.63 5.35 -0.24
N MET A 110 -12.33 4.25 0.03
CA MET A 110 -13.79 4.20 0.05
C MET A 110 -14.37 4.97 1.25
N TRP A 111 -13.67 4.97 2.39
CA TRP A 111 -14.07 5.80 3.54
C TRP A 111 -13.93 7.30 3.24
N SER A 112 -12.92 7.70 2.46
CA SER A 112 -12.81 9.08 1.96
C SER A 112 -13.96 9.47 1.02
N LEU A 113 -14.44 8.54 0.17
CA LEU A 113 -15.65 8.75 -0.63
C LEU A 113 -16.88 8.92 0.27
N TYR A 114 -17.00 8.10 1.31
CA TYR A 114 -18.09 8.18 2.27
C TYR A 114 -18.13 9.52 3.00
N ASP A 115 -16.97 10.08 3.37
CA ASP A 115 -16.85 11.45 3.91
C ASP A 115 -17.31 12.53 2.92
N GLY A 116 -17.11 12.28 1.62
CA GLY A 116 -17.39 13.22 0.54
C GLY A 116 -18.78 13.14 -0.06
N LYS A 117 -19.64 12.23 0.43
CA LYS A 117 -20.89 11.88 -0.26
C LYS A 117 -21.81 13.07 -0.50
N ASP A 118 -21.86 14.04 0.42
CA ASP A 118 -22.69 15.23 0.26
C ASP A 118 -22.18 16.13 -0.87
N VAL A 119 -20.85 16.30 -0.99
CA VAL A 119 -20.20 17.06 -2.07
C VAL A 119 -20.43 16.38 -3.42
N LEU A 120 -20.42 15.05 -3.45
CA LEU A 120 -20.67 14.27 -4.66
C LEU A 120 -22.15 14.27 -5.05
N ASN A 121 -23.06 14.30 -4.08
CA ASN A 121 -24.50 14.40 -4.32
C ASN A 121 -24.94 15.75 -4.89
N GLU A 122 -24.19 16.84 -4.62
CA GLU A 122 -24.40 18.12 -5.31
C GLU A 122 -24.21 17.99 -6.83
N VAL A 123 -23.47 16.97 -7.28
CA VAL A 123 -23.21 16.68 -8.69
C VAL A 123 -24.29 15.75 -9.26
N ASP A 124 -24.47 14.57 -8.65
CA ASP A 124 -25.52 13.62 -9.02
C ASP A 124 -25.96 12.84 -7.77
N PRO A 125 -27.26 12.84 -7.44
CA PRO A 125 -27.76 12.20 -6.21
C PRO A 125 -27.60 10.68 -6.19
N ARG A 126 -27.33 10.03 -7.33
CA ARG A 126 -27.08 8.58 -7.40
C ARG A 126 -25.76 8.20 -6.71
N PHE A 127 -24.78 9.10 -6.68
CA PHE A 127 -23.43 8.77 -6.22
C PHE A 127 -23.36 8.40 -4.75
N ALA A 128 -24.07 9.08 -3.84
CA ALA A 128 -24.07 8.66 -2.43
C ALA A 128 -24.68 7.28 -2.24
N ALA A 129 -25.78 6.96 -2.94
CA ALA A 129 -26.40 5.64 -2.85
C ALA A 129 -25.46 4.53 -3.34
N ASN A 130 -24.70 4.80 -4.41
CA ASN A 130 -23.68 3.87 -4.93
C ASN A 130 -22.51 3.72 -3.96
N ILE A 131 -22.03 4.81 -3.35
CA ILE A 131 -20.96 4.76 -2.34
C ILE A 131 -21.41 3.93 -1.13
N GLU A 132 -22.61 4.19 -0.60
CA GLU A 132 -23.17 3.43 0.53
C GLU A 132 -23.34 1.95 0.19
N ARG A 133 -23.82 1.64 -1.02
CA ARG A 133 -23.88 0.27 -1.54
C ARG A 133 -22.50 -0.39 -1.48
N HIS A 134 -21.45 0.22 -2.01
CA HIS A 134 -20.11 -0.39 -2.02
C HIS A 134 -19.46 -0.48 -0.64
N ILE A 135 -19.73 0.46 0.27
CA ILE A 135 -19.33 0.36 1.67
C ILE A 135 -19.97 -0.87 2.31
N ASN A 136 -21.28 -1.03 2.17
CA ASN A 136 -22.00 -2.19 2.71
C ASN A 136 -21.49 -3.51 2.09
N ARG A 137 -21.30 -3.54 0.77
CA ARG A 137 -20.74 -4.72 0.10
C ARG A 137 -19.35 -5.07 0.62
N ALA A 138 -18.47 -4.10 0.81
CA ALA A 138 -17.16 -4.36 1.39
C ALA A 138 -17.29 -4.95 2.81
N LEU A 139 -18.11 -4.35 3.67
CA LEU A 139 -18.32 -4.81 5.05
C LEU A 139 -18.85 -6.24 5.14
N HIS A 140 -19.76 -6.64 4.25
CA HIS A 140 -20.48 -7.91 4.36
C HIS A 140 -19.96 -9.02 3.42
N GLU A 141 -19.34 -8.67 2.29
CA GLU A 141 -18.81 -9.63 1.30
C GLU A 141 -17.29 -9.90 1.48
N ASP A 142 -16.60 -9.10 2.29
CA ASP A 142 -15.16 -9.23 2.60
C ASP A 142 -14.23 -9.37 1.36
N PRO A 143 -14.37 -8.51 0.33
CA PRO A 143 -13.60 -8.63 -0.90
C PRO A 143 -12.16 -8.16 -0.71
N PHE A 144 -11.21 -8.81 -1.39
CA PHE A 144 -9.88 -8.23 -1.56
C PHE A 144 -9.98 -7.07 -2.57
N HIS A 145 -10.00 -5.86 -2.03
CA HIS A 145 -10.18 -4.61 -2.75
C HIS A 145 -8.83 -3.92 -3.02
N VAL A 146 -8.60 -3.45 -4.24
CA VAL A 146 -7.38 -2.70 -4.63
C VAL A 146 -7.72 -1.31 -5.16
N SER A 147 -6.71 -0.45 -5.34
CA SER A 147 -6.90 0.84 -6.00
C SER A 147 -6.87 0.62 -7.52
N ALA A 148 -7.07 1.65 -8.33
CA ALA A 148 -6.72 1.63 -9.75
C ALA A 148 -6.65 3.08 -10.24
N ASN A 149 -5.59 3.76 -9.82
CA ASN A 149 -5.46 5.22 -9.99
C ASN A 149 -4.61 5.60 -11.20
N THR A 150 -3.43 4.97 -11.33
CA THR A 150 -2.35 5.49 -12.18
C THR A 150 -2.48 5.01 -13.61
N ASP A 151 -2.75 5.93 -14.53
CA ASP A 151 -2.76 5.65 -15.97
C ASP A 151 -1.33 5.50 -16.56
N PRO A 152 -1.19 4.92 -17.76
CA PRO A 152 0.02 5.01 -18.59
C PRO A 152 0.50 6.44 -18.86
N LYS A 153 -0.43 7.41 -18.89
CA LYS A 153 -0.21 8.87 -19.05
C LYS A 153 0.29 9.33 -20.42
N GLY A 154 0.81 8.43 -21.26
CA GLY A 154 1.30 8.76 -22.60
C GLY A 154 2.37 9.87 -22.60
N ASP A 155 2.28 10.76 -23.57
CA ASP A 155 3.17 11.91 -23.71
C ASP A 155 2.74 13.02 -22.75
N ARG A 156 3.44 13.11 -21.62
CA ARG A 156 3.16 14.09 -20.56
C ARG A 156 3.48 15.53 -20.94
N SER A 157 4.10 15.78 -22.10
CA SER A 157 4.31 17.13 -22.63
C SER A 157 3.07 17.68 -23.36
N LYS A 158 2.11 16.80 -23.68
CA LYS A 158 0.88 17.13 -24.39
C LYS A 158 -0.34 17.09 -23.48
N PRO A 159 -1.37 17.90 -23.74
CA PRO A 159 -2.67 17.71 -23.11
C PRO A 159 -3.30 16.37 -23.53
N PRO A 160 -4.22 15.80 -22.73
CA PRO A 160 -4.92 14.55 -23.06
C PRO A 160 -5.56 14.51 -24.45
N GLN A 161 -6.06 15.65 -24.94
CA GLN A 161 -6.76 15.76 -26.23
C GLN A 161 -5.83 15.71 -27.45
N GLU A 162 -4.52 15.89 -27.26
CA GLU A 162 -3.52 15.93 -28.34
C GLU A 162 -2.70 14.63 -28.45
N GLN A 163 -3.13 13.57 -27.77
CA GLN A 163 -2.51 12.25 -27.81
C GLN A 163 -3.58 11.17 -27.92
N ASP A 164 -3.14 9.91 -28.03
CA ASP A 164 -4.05 8.77 -27.97
C ASP A 164 -4.89 8.85 -26.68
N PRO A 165 -6.22 9.00 -26.78
CA PRO A 165 -7.06 9.22 -25.62
C PRO A 165 -7.05 8.00 -24.67
N ASP A 166 -6.72 6.81 -25.16
CA ASP A 166 -6.68 5.57 -24.36
C ASP A 166 -5.47 5.54 -23.40
N MET A 167 -4.50 6.46 -23.53
CA MET A 167 -3.39 6.63 -22.59
C MET A 167 -3.84 7.08 -21.19
N LEU A 168 -5.07 7.55 -21.08
CA LEU A 168 -5.77 7.89 -19.86
C LEU A 168 -7.14 7.22 -19.92
N LEU A 169 -7.51 6.49 -18.88
CA LEU A 169 -8.82 5.83 -18.87
C LEU A 169 -9.95 6.87 -18.97
N HIS A 170 -10.87 6.65 -19.90
CA HIS A 170 -12.01 7.55 -20.16
C HIS A 170 -13.27 6.79 -20.54
N VAL A 171 -14.40 7.50 -20.54
CA VAL A 171 -15.68 6.98 -21.02
C VAL A 171 -15.78 7.14 -22.54
N VAL A 172 -15.97 6.04 -23.26
CA VAL A 172 -16.13 6.03 -24.73
C VAL A 172 -17.59 6.04 -25.17
N LYS A 173 -18.52 5.63 -24.30
CA LYS A 173 -19.95 5.55 -24.61
C LYS A 173 -20.80 5.50 -23.35
N GLU A 174 -21.93 6.18 -23.35
CA GLU A 174 -23.02 5.98 -22.39
C GLU A 174 -24.09 5.04 -22.96
N THR A 175 -24.70 4.25 -22.08
CA THR A 175 -25.81 3.35 -22.41
C THR A 175 -26.83 3.35 -21.26
N ASP A 176 -28.03 2.84 -21.52
CA ASP A 176 -29.05 2.67 -20.48
C ASP A 176 -28.57 1.76 -19.33
N ALA A 177 -27.67 0.81 -19.62
CA ALA A 177 -27.12 -0.11 -18.63
C ALA A 177 -25.97 0.48 -17.81
N GLY A 178 -25.30 1.52 -18.30
CA GLY A 178 -24.08 2.05 -17.68
C GLY A 178 -23.15 2.77 -18.66
N ILE A 179 -21.93 3.01 -18.23
CA ILE A 179 -20.86 3.62 -19.05
C ILE A 179 -19.93 2.55 -19.62
N VAL A 180 -19.43 2.73 -20.84
CA VAL A 180 -18.37 1.91 -21.41
C VAL A 180 -17.07 2.68 -21.29
N VAL A 181 -16.06 2.06 -20.68
CA VAL A 181 -14.75 2.68 -20.46
C VAL A 181 -13.66 2.01 -21.30
N ARG A 182 -12.65 2.79 -21.67
CA ARG A 182 -11.46 2.32 -22.37
C ARG A 182 -10.20 2.97 -21.83
N GLY A 183 -9.09 2.23 -21.85
CA GLY A 183 -7.77 2.69 -21.46
C GLY A 183 -7.04 1.66 -20.59
N ALA A 184 -6.14 2.12 -19.72
CA ALA A 184 -5.41 1.22 -18.83
C ALA A 184 -5.01 1.87 -17.50
N LYS A 185 -4.67 1.03 -16.51
CA LYS A 185 -4.15 1.42 -15.20
C LYS A 185 -2.98 0.53 -14.81
N TYR A 186 -1.99 1.09 -14.11
CA TYR A 186 -1.03 0.30 -13.33
C TYR A 186 -1.60 0.07 -11.94
N GLU A 187 -1.67 -1.19 -11.53
CA GLU A 187 -2.16 -1.56 -10.21
C GLU A 187 -1.47 -2.81 -9.67
N THR A 188 -1.03 -2.71 -8.42
CA THR A 188 -0.49 -3.83 -7.65
C THR A 188 -1.63 -4.74 -7.21
N ALA A 189 -1.43 -6.05 -7.32
CA ALA A 189 -2.40 -7.06 -6.92
C ALA A 189 -3.66 -7.23 -7.78
N ALA A 190 -3.84 -6.45 -8.86
CA ALA A 190 -5.04 -6.54 -9.69
C ALA A 190 -5.33 -7.97 -10.20
N ALA A 191 -4.31 -8.72 -10.62
CA ALA A 191 -4.46 -10.07 -11.15
C ALA A 191 -5.02 -11.09 -10.13
N TYR A 192 -4.95 -10.81 -8.83
CA TYR A 192 -5.44 -11.68 -7.76
C TYR A 192 -6.38 -10.94 -6.79
N ALA A 193 -6.90 -9.77 -7.16
CA ALA A 193 -7.93 -9.05 -6.40
C ALA A 193 -9.34 -9.47 -6.81
N ASN A 194 -10.33 -9.12 -5.97
CA ASN A 194 -11.76 -9.29 -6.31
C ASN A 194 -12.32 -8.06 -7.04
N GLN A 195 -11.89 -6.86 -6.66
CA GLN A 195 -12.40 -5.61 -7.23
C GLN A 195 -11.38 -4.48 -7.11
N ALA A 196 -11.53 -3.44 -7.93
CA ALA A 196 -10.78 -2.19 -7.84
C ALA A 196 -11.69 -0.97 -7.73
N PHE A 197 -11.26 0.03 -6.97
CA PHE A 197 -11.76 1.40 -7.12
C PHE A 197 -10.91 2.18 -8.14
N VAL A 198 -11.45 2.28 -9.37
CA VAL A 198 -10.85 2.97 -10.51
C VAL A 198 -11.15 4.46 -10.43
N LYS A 199 -10.14 5.29 -10.70
CA LYS A 199 -10.22 6.75 -10.62
C LYS A 199 -9.13 7.45 -11.44
N PRO A 200 -9.24 8.75 -11.72
CA PRO A 200 -8.33 9.44 -12.65
C PRO A 200 -6.96 9.76 -12.04
N THR A 201 -5.87 9.62 -12.82
CA THR A 201 -4.54 10.07 -12.38
C THR A 201 -4.32 11.58 -12.48
N ILE A 202 -5.22 12.34 -13.11
CA ILE A 202 -5.05 13.75 -13.47
C ILE A 202 -5.11 14.65 -12.24
N ALA A 203 -4.11 15.52 -12.08
CA ALA A 203 -3.92 16.36 -10.90
C ALA A 203 -4.46 17.77 -11.06
N ASN A 204 -4.29 18.29 -12.26
CA ASN A 204 -4.66 19.63 -12.63
C ASN A 204 -5.63 19.51 -13.78
N TRP A 205 -6.86 19.96 -13.55
CA TRP A 205 -7.92 20.00 -14.55
C TRP A 205 -7.99 21.36 -15.25
N GLY A 206 -7.09 22.30 -14.90
CA GLY A 206 -7.18 23.69 -15.34
C GLY A 206 -8.53 24.31 -14.94
N ASP A 207 -9.11 25.09 -15.84
CA ASP A 207 -10.44 25.68 -15.67
C ASP A 207 -11.58 24.76 -16.16
N ALA A 208 -11.26 23.53 -16.59
CA ALA A 208 -12.26 22.60 -17.11
C ALA A 208 -13.20 22.16 -15.99
N LYS A 209 -14.50 22.37 -16.20
CA LYS A 209 -15.56 21.92 -15.27
C LYS A 209 -16.00 20.48 -15.53
N LEU A 210 -15.93 20.06 -16.79
CA LEU A 210 -16.35 18.73 -17.25
C LEU A 210 -15.21 18.03 -18.02
N SER A 211 -15.15 16.71 -17.93
CA SER A 211 -14.18 15.89 -18.67
C SER A 211 -14.55 14.40 -18.68
N ASP A 212 -14.42 13.73 -19.82
CA ASP A 212 -14.63 12.27 -19.95
C ASP A 212 -13.60 11.43 -19.17
N TYR A 213 -12.48 12.05 -18.78
CA TYR A 213 -11.47 11.47 -17.91
C TYR A 213 -11.82 11.61 -16.42
N ALA A 214 -12.80 12.46 -16.05
CA ALA A 214 -13.21 12.69 -14.67
C ALA A 214 -14.26 11.66 -14.22
N VAL A 215 -13.85 10.40 -14.17
CA VAL A 215 -14.71 9.26 -13.86
C VAL A 215 -14.12 8.38 -12.77
N GLY A 216 -14.95 7.93 -11.84
CA GLY A 216 -14.57 6.98 -10.80
C GLY A 216 -15.66 5.96 -10.53
N PHE A 217 -15.27 4.70 -10.40
CA PHE A 217 -16.18 3.57 -10.30
C PHE A 217 -15.51 2.38 -9.62
N VAL A 218 -16.32 1.44 -9.11
CA VAL A 218 -15.83 0.12 -8.72
C VAL A 218 -15.95 -0.83 -9.90
N VAL A 219 -14.97 -1.70 -10.11
CA VAL A 219 -15.04 -2.75 -11.12
C VAL A 219 -14.72 -4.10 -10.49
N ASN A 220 -15.50 -5.13 -10.83
CA ASN A 220 -15.19 -6.52 -10.50
C ASN A 220 -14.07 -7.00 -11.43
N MET A 221 -13.03 -7.65 -10.88
CA MET A 221 -11.89 -8.14 -11.67
C MET A 221 -12.23 -9.25 -12.68
N SER A 222 -13.42 -9.84 -12.57
CA SER A 222 -13.97 -10.78 -13.56
C SER A 222 -14.69 -10.10 -14.74
N ALA A 223 -14.82 -8.76 -14.75
CA ALA A 223 -15.61 -8.06 -15.75
C ALA A 223 -15.11 -8.33 -17.19
N PRO A 224 -16.00 -8.65 -18.15
CA PRO A 224 -15.63 -8.83 -19.54
C PRO A 224 -14.90 -7.60 -20.11
N GLY A 225 -13.85 -7.84 -20.89
CA GLY A 225 -13.00 -6.78 -21.47
C GLY A 225 -11.77 -6.43 -20.64
N LEU A 226 -11.69 -6.86 -19.37
CA LEU A 226 -10.46 -6.70 -18.59
C LEU A 226 -9.34 -7.64 -19.04
N LYS A 227 -8.12 -7.11 -19.11
CA LYS A 227 -6.89 -7.87 -19.37
C LYS A 227 -5.81 -7.47 -18.39
N PHE A 228 -5.07 -8.46 -17.89
CA PHE A 228 -4.07 -8.26 -16.84
C PHE A 228 -2.69 -8.61 -17.41
N ILE A 229 -1.88 -7.61 -17.72
CA ILE A 229 -0.51 -7.80 -18.22
C ILE A 229 0.44 -7.56 -17.05
N CYS A 230 0.95 -8.64 -16.46
CA CYS A 230 1.76 -8.59 -15.26
C CYS A 230 3.25 -8.46 -15.59
N ARG A 231 3.99 -7.72 -14.76
CA ARG A 231 5.45 -7.80 -14.77
C ARG A 231 5.92 -9.22 -14.42
N THR A 232 7.13 -9.58 -14.82
CA THR A 232 7.77 -10.83 -14.37
C THR A 232 7.77 -10.88 -12.84
N GLY A 233 7.27 -11.98 -12.26
CA GLY A 233 7.27 -12.20 -10.82
C GLY A 233 8.63 -12.70 -10.31
N PHE A 234 8.95 -12.48 -9.04
CA PHE A 234 10.24 -12.87 -8.45
C PHE A 234 10.24 -14.30 -7.90
N ALA A 235 9.08 -14.81 -7.45
CA ALA A 235 8.99 -16.16 -6.91
C ALA A 235 9.33 -17.22 -7.98
N GLY A 236 10.15 -18.20 -7.60
CA GLY A 236 10.61 -19.27 -8.48
C GLY A 236 11.69 -18.87 -9.49
N ARG A 237 12.18 -17.62 -9.51
CA ARG A 237 13.29 -17.23 -10.41
C ARG A 237 14.64 -17.84 -9.99
N ALA A 238 14.85 -18.01 -8.69
CA ALA A 238 16.09 -18.50 -8.11
C ALA A 238 15.79 -19.37 -6.88
N ASN A 239 16.77 -20.13 -6.42
CA ASN A 239 16.62 -21.08 -5.31
C ASN A 239 16.04 -20.39 -4.05
N PRO A 240 14.95 -20.89 -3.46
CA PRO A 240 14.37 -20.36 -2.22
C PRO A 240 15.34 -20.30 -1.03
N GLU A 241 16.35 -21.17 -0.96
CA GLU A 241 17.36 -21.10 0.11
C GLU A 241 18.30 -19.89 -0.03
N ASP A 242 18.46 -19.40 -1.26
CA ASP A 242 19.30 -18.26 -1.62
C ASP A 242 18.51 -16.95 -1.66
N TYR A 243 17.22 -17.03 -1.97
CA TYR A 243 16.31 -15.91 -2.10
C TYR A 243 15.03 -16.18 -1.31
N PRO A 244 15.13 -16.22 0.04
CA PRO A 244 14.06 -16.70 0.91
C PRO A 244 12.88 -15.73 1.03
N LEU A 245 13.05 -14.46 0.64
CA LEU A 245 12.01 -13.45 0.76
C LEU A 245 11.18 -13.35 -0.51
N SER A 246 11.85 -13.19 -1.64
CA SER A 246 11.23 -13.04 -2.97
C SER A 246 10.52 -14.32 -3.44
N ASN A 247 10.94 -15.50 -2.95
CA ASN A 247 10.21 -16.76 -3.18
C ASN A 247 8.95 -16.91 -2.31
N ARG A 248 8.86 -16.19 -1.18
CA ARG A 248 7.72 -16.30 -0.24
C ARG A 248 6.64 -15.27 -0.50
N CYS A 249 6.99 -14.11 -1.06
CA CYS A 249 6.05 -13.04 -1.31
C CYS A 249 6.52 -12.20 -2.49
N ASP A 250 5.65 -12.05 -3.48
CA ASP A 250 5.82 -11.06 -4.54
C ASP A 250 4.46 -10.43 -4.87
N GLU A 251 4.36 -9.13 -4.66
CA GLU A 251 3.14 -8.37 -4.87
C GLU A 251 3.13 -7.89 -6.32
N VAL A 252 2.66 -8.76 -7.21
CA VAL A 252 2.81 -8.57 -8.66
C VAL A 252 2.06 -7.34 -9.15
N ASP A 253 2.79 -6.44 -9.80
CA ASP A 253 2.26 -5.25 -10.46
C ASP A 253 1.71 -5.57 -11.84
N THR A 254 0.58 -4.96 -12.18
CA THR A 254 -0.19 -5.28 -13.38
C THR A 254 -0.54 -4.03 -14.17
N LEU A 255 -0.31 -4.07 -15.48
CA LEU A 255 -0.98 -3.19 -16.43
C LEU A 255 -2.37 -3.78 -16.69
N LEU A 256 -3.38 -3.19 -16.05
CA LEU A 256 -4.79 -3.52 -16.16
C LEU A 256 -5.40 -2.77 -17.35
N ILE A 257 -5.72 -3.49 -18.42
CA ILE A 257 -6.35 -2.96 -19.63
C ILE A 257 -7.86 -3.04 -19.51
N PHE A 258 -8.53 -1.95 -19.90
CA PHE A 258 -9.97 -1.85 -20.07
C PHE A 258 -10.27 -1.78 -21.56
N ASP A 259 -10.62 -2.92 -22.15
CA ASP A 259 -11.04 -3.02 -23.55
C ASP A 259 -12.57 -2.97 -23.63
N ASN A 260 -13.12 -1.76 -23.71
CA ASN A 260 -14.55 -1.50 -23.82
C ASN A 260 -15.38 -2.19 -22.72
N VAL A 261 -15.00 -1.93 -21.47
CA VAL A 261 -15.62 -2.55 -20.31
C VAL A 261 -16.89 -1.79 -19.94
N LEU A 262 -18.02 -2.48 -19.84
CA LEU A 262 -19.26 -1.91 -19.32
C LEU A 262 -19.20 -1.83 -17.79
N ILE A 263 -19.43 -0.63 -17.26
CA ILE A 263 -19.56 -0.34 -15.84
C ILE A 263 -21.02 0.03 -15.57
N PRO A 264 -21.77 -0.79 -14.80
CA PRO A 264 -23.15 -0.50 -14.44
C PRO A 264 -23.31 0.83 -13.71
N TRP A 265 -24.44 1.51 -13.89
CA TRP A 265 -24.69 2.80 -13.24
C TRP A 265 -24.61 2.75 -11.70
N GLU A 266 -24.94 1.62 -11.08
CA GLU A 266 -24.82 1.40 -9.64
C GLU A 266 -23.37 1.29 -9.13
N ASP A 267 -22.40 1.06 -10.02
CA ASP A 267 -20.98 0.96 -9.69
C ASP A 267 -20.21 2.27 -9.97
N VAL A 268 -20.87 3.29 -10.55
CA VAL A 268 -20.31 4.61 -10.82
C VAL A 268 -20.40 5.51 -9.59
N LEU A 269 -19.26 6.02 -9.11
CA LEU A 269 -19.15 6.81 -7.88
C LEU A 269 -19.03 8.32 -8.13
N PHE A 270 -18.49 8.70 -9.29
CA PHE A 270 -18.57 10.06 -9.84
C PHE A 270 -18.31 10.02 -11.34
N TYR A 271 -18.87 10.97 -12.07
CA TYR A 271 -18.78 11.00 -13.53
C TYR A 271 -18.77 12.43 -14.08
N GLN A 272 -17.94 12.69 -15.11
CA GLN A 272 -17.67 13.94 -15.83
C GLN A 272 -17.26 15.18 -15.02
N HIS A 273 -17.51 15.27 -13.72
CA HIS A 273 -17.29 16.52 -12.97
C HIS A 273 -15.89 16.60 -12.34
N THR A 274 -15.08 17.56 -12.78
CA THR A 274 -13.70 17.74 -12.30
C THR A 274 -13.62 18.18 -10.83
N LYS A 275 -14.66 18.84 -10.30
CA LYS A 275 -14.81 19.15 -8.87
C LYS A 275 -14.81 17.87 -8.02
N ALA A 276 -15.58 16.86 -8.42
CA ALA A 276 -15.64 15.56 -7.74
C ALA A 276 -14.28 14.85 -7.82
N ALA A 277 -13.68 14.77 -9.01
CA ALA A 277 -12.37 14.16 -9.20
C ALA A 277 -11.27 14.84 -8.37
N THR A 278 -11.29 16.18 -8.28
CA THR A 278 -10.34 16.96 -7.47
C THR A 278 -10.53 16.71 -5.97
N PHE A 279 -11.78 16.64 -5.52
CA PHE A 279 -12.11 16.34 -4.12
C PHE A 279 -11.62 14.94 -3.72
N ILE A 280 -11.89 13.92 -4.53
CA ILE A 280 -11.44 12.55 -4.25
C ILE A 280 -9.92 12.46 -4.23
N ARG A 281 -9.25 13.12 -5.17
CA ARG A 281 -7.79 13.17 -5.19
C ARG A 281 -7.21 13.80 -3.93
N SER A 282 -7.81 14.87 -3.40
CA SER A 282 -7.27 15.59 -2.24
C SER A 282 -7.46 14.83 -0.93
N THR A 283 -8.45 13.93 -0.86
CA THR A 283 -8.82 13.16 0.33
C THR A 283 -8.43 11.69 0.25
N LEU A 284 -7.87 11.22 -0.86
CA LEU A 284 -7.62 9.80 -1.14
C LEU A 284 -6.86 9.08 -0.02
N HIS A 285 -5.81 9.70 0.49
CA HIS A 285 -4.90 9.09 1.47
C HIS A 285 -5.25 9.38 2.92
N ARG A 286 -6.41 9.98 3.18
CA ARG A 286 -6.87 10.38 4.52
C ARG A 286 -6.85 9.24 5.53
N TYR A 287 -7.29 8.06 5.08
CA TYR A 287 -7.28 6.83 5.86
C TYR A 287 -6.18 5.88 5.41
N SER A 288 -5.96 5.75 4.10
CA SER A 288 -5.08 4.73 3.53
C SER A 288 -3.58 4.95 3.86
N ALA A 289 -3.16 6.21 4.12
CA ALA A 289 -1.78 6.47 4.56
C ALA A 289 -1.41 5.78 5.88
N PHE A 290 -2.35 5.53 6.79
CA PHE A 290 -2.04 4.87 8.05
C PHE A 290 -1.52 3.45 7.83
N ALA A 291 -2.31 2.63 7.12
CA ALA A 291 -1.96 1.25 6.77
C ALA A 291 -0.63 1.15 6.01
N PHE A 292 -0.41 2.05 5.06
CA PHE A 292 0.84 2.12 4.30
C PHE A 292 2.06 2.41 5.17
N VAL A 293 1.94 3.38 6.08
CA VAL A 293 3.04 3.74 6.99
C VAL A 293 3.29 2.65 8.03
N GLN A 294 2.24 2.01 8.54
CA GLN A 294 2.36 0.92 9.52
C GLN A 294 3.31 -0.20 9.07
N ARG A 295 3.18 -0.65 7.82
CA ARG A 295 3.98 -1.78 7.31
C ARG A 295 5.48 -1.48 7.23
N ASN A 296 5.87 -0.19 7.21
CA ASN A 296 7.28 0.20 7.26
C ASN A 296 7.95 -0.14 8.60
N LEU A 297 7.17 -0.31 9.69
CA LEU A 297 7.71 -0.78 10.97
C LEU A 297 8.35 -2.16 10.83
N ARG A 298 7.68 -3.09 10.14
CA ARG A 298 8.21 -4.45 9.94
C ARG A 298 9.39 -4.48 9.00
N LEU A 299 9.37 -3.66 7.94
CA LEU A 299 10.55 -3.49 7.11
C LEU A 299 11.75 -2.98 7.92
N ALA A 300 11.53 -2.00 8.81
CA ALA A 300 12.57 -1.51 9.71
C ALA A 300 13.05 -2.58 10.69
N ASP A 301 12.14 -3.36 11.29
CA ASP A 301 12.48 -4.48 12.19
C ASP A 301 13.33 -5.54 11.46
N LEU A 302 13.00 -5.90 10.21
CA LEU A 302 13.80 -6.84 9.40
C LEU A 302 15.20 -6.29 9.10
N MET A 303 15.32 -5.00 8.76
CA MET A 303 16.61 -4.35 8.53
C MET A 303 17.47 -4.32 9.81
N ILE A 304 16.89 -3.92 10.94
CA ILE A 304 17.58 -3.88 12.24
C ILE A 304 18.01 -5.29 12.64
N GLY A 305 17.12 -6.27 12.54
CA GLY A 305 17.39 -7.66 12.89
C GLY A 305 18.53 -8.25 12.06
N ALA A 306 18.48 -8.12 10.74
CA ALA A 306 19.53 -8.62 9.85
C ALA A 306 20.89 -7.97 10.15
N ALA A 307 20.92 -6.64 10.29
CA ALA A 307 22.14 -5.89 10.59
C ALA A 307 22.72 -6.25 11.97
N LEU A 308 21.87 -6.34 13.00
CA LEU A 308 22.30 -6.64 14.36
C LEU A 308 22.80 -8.08 14.50
N PHE A 309 22.12 -9.06 13.92
CA PHE A 309 22.62 -10.43 13.88
C PHE A 309 23.96 -10.49 13.16
N ASN A 310 24.11 -9.77 12.04
CA ASN A 310 25.37 -9.75 11.31
C ASN A 310 26.52 -9.15 12.12
N ALA A 311 26.28 -8.04 12.84
CA ALA A 311 27.29 -7.44 13.70
C ALA A 311 27.69 -8.37 14.87
N ARG A 312 26.70 -9.04 15.49
CA ARG A 312 26.89 -9.94 16.64
C ARG A 312 27.66 -11.20 16.26
N GLN A 313 27.40 -11.79 15.10
CA GLN A 313 28.09 -13.02 14.71
C GLN A 313 29.61 -12.83 14.61
N THR A 314 30.07 -11.61 14.31
CA THR A 314 31.50 -11.25 14.27
C THR A 314 32.01 -10.50 15.51
N GLY A 315 31.18 -10.31 16.54
CA GLY A 315 31.55 -9.61 17.78
C GLY A 315 31.79 -8.10 17.65
N LEU A 316 31.21 -7.46 16.64
CA LEU A 316 31.42 -6.03 16.34
C LEU A 316 30.36 -5.12 16.96
N GLU A 317 29.32 -5.65 17.61
CA GLU A 317 28.21 -4.89 18.17
C GLU A 317 28.62 -3.93 19.30
N LYS A 318 29.80 -4.12 19.89
CA LYS A 318 30.37 -3.24 20.92
C LYS A 318 31.10 -2.02 20.34
N GLN A 319 31.39 -2.03 19.04
CA GLN A 319 32.09 -0.92 18.40
C GLN A 319 31.16 0.30 18.28
N GLN A 320 31.64 1.47 18.70
CA GLN A 320 30.83 2.69 18.71
C GLN A 320 30.25 3.03 17.32
N ALA A 321 31.05 2.89 16.26
CA ALA A 321 30.61 3.13 14.89
C ALA A 321 29.50 2.16 14.43
N VAL A 322 29.43 0.96 14.99
CA VAL A 322 28.35 -0.01 14.73
C VAL A 322 27.11 0.36 15.54
N GLN A 323 27.27 0.70 16.81
CA GLN A 323 26.17 1.11 17.70
C GLN A 323 25.48 2.38 17.19
N GLU A 324 26.24 3.35 16.67
CA GLU A 324 25.71 4.57 16.07
C GLU A 324 24.73 4.25 14.94
N LYS A 325 25.14 3.43 13.96
CA LYS A 325 24.31 3.05 12.82
C LYS A 325 23.09 2.22 13.21
N LEU A 326 23.27 1.26 14.12
CA LEU A 326 22.14 0.49 14.67
C LEU A 326 21.14 1.40 15.39
N SER A 327 21.64 2.40 16.13
CA SER A 327 20.80 3.39 16.81
C SER A 327 20.07 4.27 15.80
N THR A 328 20.70 4.65 14.68
CA THR A 328 20.03 5.40 13.60
C THR A 328 18.86 4.60 13.01
N LEU A 329 19.03 3.30 12.76
CA LEU A 329 17.94 2.44 12.29
C LEU A 329 16.81 2.35 13.33
N ALA A 330 17.13 2.21 14.62
CA ALA A 330 16.16 2.19 15.70
C ALA A 330 15.39 3.51 15.81
N VAL A 331 16.07 4.66 15.70
CA VAL A 331 15.45 5.99 15.69
C VAL A 331 14.49 6.15 14.51
N TYR A 332 14.86 5.67 13.31
CA TYR A 332 13.97 5.65 12.16
C TYR A 332 12.69 4.83 12.45
N ARG A 333 12.84 3.62 12.98
CA ARG A 333 11.71 2.74 13.35
C ARG A 333 10.81 3.41 14.38
N GLU A 334 11.37 3.97 15.45
CA GLU A 334 10.59 4.63 16.50
C GLU A 334 9.97 5.96 16.06
N THR A 335 10.58 6.68 15.11
CA THR A 335 9.98 7.89 14.52
C THR A 335 8.67 7.54 13.81
N ILE A 336 8.66 6.45 13.03
CA ILE A 336 7.44 5.97 12.36
C ILE A 336 6.39 5.56 13.41
N ASN A 337 6.80 4.79 14.43
CA ASN A 337 5.92 4.33 15.49
C ASN A 337 5.28 5.50 16.26
N ALA A 338 6.07 6.53 16.59
CA ALA A 338 5.62 7.73 17.26
C ALA A 338 4.56 8.47 16.44
N HIS A 339 4.78 8.65 15.13
CA HIS A 339 3.81 9.31 14.26
C HIS A 339 2.50 8.53 14.11
N LEU A 340 2.55 7.21 13.95
CA LEU A 340 1.35 6.37 13.92
C LEU A 340 0.57 6.48 15.22
N THR A 341 1.26 6.36 16.36
CA THR A 341 0.66 6.44 17.70
C THR A 341 0.03 7.81 17.96
N ALA A 342 0.76 8.89 17.67
CA ALA A 342 0.26 10.26 17.83
C ALA A 342 -0.90 10.56 16.87
N SER A 343 -0.89 10.00 15.65
CA SER A 343 -1.99 10.21 14.70
C SER A 343 -3.32 9.62 15.18
N ILE A 344 -3.30 8.49 15.90
CA ILE A 344 -4.51 7.93 16.55
C ILE A 344 -4.90 8.78 17.75
N ALA A 345 -3.94 9.05 18.65
CA ALA A 345 -4.20 9.79 19.89
C ALA A 345 -4.76 11.20 19.66
N CYS A 346 -4.35 11.85 18.56
CA CYS A 346 -4.82 13.17 18.14
C CYS A 346 -5.85 13.10 17.00
N GLY A 347 -6.55 11.97 16.85
CA GLY A 347 -7.54 11.75 15.80
C GLY A 347 -8.65 12.81 15.75
N GLU A 348 -9.29 12.91 14.59
CA GLU A 348 -10.18 14.01 14.21
C GLU A 348 -11.47 13.49 13.62
N ARG A 349 -12.57 14.22 13.81
CA ARG A 349 -13.87 13.85 13.23
C ARG A 349 -13.96 14.30 11.77
N SER A 350 -14.28 13.37 10.88
CA SER A 350 -14.59 13.66 9.49
C SER A 350 -16.00 14.25 9.33
N PRO A 351 -16.34 14.82 8.15
CA PRO A 351 -17.70 15.28 7.85
C PRO A 351 -18.78 14.20 8.01
N ALA A 352 -18.48 12.93 7.70
CA ALA A 352 -19.39 11.81 7.89
C ALA A 352 -19.32 11.18 9.30
N GLY A 353 -18.63 11.82 10.24
CA GLY A 353 -18.51 11.39 11.63
C GLY A 353 -17.48 10.29 11.90
N LEU A 354 -16.72 9.87 10.89
CA LEU A 354 -15.64 8.89 11.06
C LEU A 354 -14.50 9.49 11.89
N MET A 355 -13.74 8.62 12.55
CA MET A 355 -12.49 8.96 13.23
C MET A 355 -11.36 8.89 12.22
N MET A 356 -10.86 10.04 11.78
CA MET A 356 -9.66 10.18 10.96
C MET A 356 -8.41 10.18 11.86
N PRO A 357 -7.30 9.55 11.46
CA PRO A 357 -6.02 9.83 12.07
C PRO A 357 -5.67 11.30 11.84
N ASN A 358 -4.94 11.91 12.76
CA ASN A 358 -4.47 13.28 12.60
C ASN A 358 -3.63 13.42 11.33
N GLN A 359 -4.13 14.20 10.37
CA GLN A 359 -3.55 14.27 9.03
C GLN A 359 -2.14 14.87 9.01
N SER A 360 -1.90 15.91 9.82
CA SER A 360 -0.58 16.55 9.92
C SER A 360 0.47 15.55 10.42
N LEU A 361 0.16 14.85 11.51
CA LEU A 361 1.07 13.86 12.11
C LEU A 361 1.27 12.64 11.22
N LEU A 362 0.19 12.12 10.62
CA LEU A 362 0.24 10.96 9.73
C LEU A 362 1.08 11.23 8.48
N TYR A 363 0.83 12.35 7.78
CA TYR A 363 1.58 12.66 6.56
C TYR A 363 3.04 12.98 6.84
N THR A 364 3.36 13.56 8.01
CA THR A 364 4.75 13.73 8.45
C THR A 364 5.43 12.37 8.65
N GLY A 365 4.76 11.43 9.34
CA GLY A 365 5.25 10.05 9.50
C GLY A 365 5.47 9.36 8.15
N ARG A 366 4.57 9.54 7.19
CA ARG A 366 4.72 9.01 5.82
C ARG A 366 5.95 9.57 5.12
N VAL A 367 6.19 10.87 5.21
CA VAL A 367 7.39 11.50 4.63
C VAL A 367 8.65 10.95 5.27
N GLN A 368 8.69 10.77 6.59
CA GLN A 368 9.85 10.17 7.26
C GLN A 368 10.07 8.72 6.82
N ALA A 369 9.01 7.91 6.77
CA ALA A 369 9.08 6.52 6.35
C ALA A 369 9.64 6.40 4.92
N CYS A 370 9.10 7.15 3.96
CA CYS A 370 9.44 6.96 2.54
C CYS A 370 10.75 7.66 2.15
N SER A 371 10.96 8.91 2.61
CA SER A 371 12.11 9.70 2.15
C SER A 371 13.44 9.20 2.71
N ARG A 372 13.43 8.56 3.90
CA ARG A 372 14.64 8.04 4.54
C ARG A 372 14.93 6.57 4.25
N LEU A 373 14.00 5.82 3.65
CA LEU A 373 14.14 4.37 3.50
C LEU A 373 15.42 3.97 2.76
N HIS A 374 15.77 4.67 1.68
CA HIS A 374 16.98 4.37 0.90
C HIS A 374 18.27 4.54 1.73
N GLU A 375 18.37 5.58 2.57
CA GLU A 375 19.47 5.78 3.50
C GLU A 375 19.53 4.65 4.54
N MET A 376 18.38 4.25 5.10
CA MET A 376 18.30 3.19 6.11
C MET A 376 18.65 1.82 5.53
N MET A 377 18.16 1.49 4.33
CA MET A 377 18.56 0.27 3.62
C MET A 377 20.06 0.26 3.33
N HIS A 378 20.64 1.41 2.98
CA HIS A 378 22.08 1.51 2.77
C HIS A 378 22.87 1.29 4.07
N LEU A 379 22.46 1.88 5.19
CA LEU A 379 23.09 1.68 6.49
C LEU A 379 23.00 0.23 6.95
N ALA A 380 21.83 -0.41 6.82
CA ALA A 380 21.65 -1.82 7.12
C ALA A 380 22.57 -2.70 6.26
N ARG A 381 22.70 -2.38 4.96
CA ARG A 381 23.62 -3.06 4.04
C ARG A 381 25.08 -2.90 4.47
N GLU A 382 25.49 -1.72 4.90
CA GLU A 382 26.84 -1.47 5.39
C GLU A 382 27.15 -2.30 6.64
N LEU A 383 26.20 -2.42 7.56
CA LEU A 383 26.30 -3.27 8.75
C LEU A 383 26.30 -4.77 8.43
N CYS A 384 25.65 -5.18 7.33
CA CYS A 384 25.74 -6.55 6.80
C CYS A 384 27.11 -6.83 6.14
N GLY A 385 27.76 -5.79 5.61
CA GLY A 385 29.07 -5.88 4.96
C GLY A 385 29.01 -6.50 3.56
N GLY A 386 30.17 -6.54 2.88
CA GLY A 386 30.28 -7.01 1.49
C GLY A 386 29.97 -8.50 1.29
N GLN A 387 29.85 -9.29 2.36
CA GLN A 387 29.61 -10.73 2.24
C GLN A 387 28.25 -11.06 1.63
N ILE A 388 27.25 -10.19 1.77
CA ILE A 388 25.94 -10.40 1.15
C ILE A 388 26.02 -10.41 -0.40
N CYS A 389 27.10 -9.91 -1.01
CA CYS A 389 27.28 -9.97 -2.47
C CYS A 389 28.19 -11.11 -2.95
N VAL A 390 29.09 -11.64 -2.10
CA VAL A 390 30.05 -12.69 -2.49
C VAL A 390 29.71 -14.08 -1.95
N THR A 391 28.64 -14.22 -1.17
CA THR A 391 28.25 -15.52 -0.57
C THR A 391 27.86 -16.53 -1.66
N PRO A 392 28.52 -17.72 -1.73
CA PRO A 392 28.14 -18.81 -2.62
C PRO A 392 26.71 -19.29 -2.40
N ASP A 393 26.14 -19.94 -3.42
CA ASP A 393 24.78 -20.46 -3.36
C ASP A 393 24.63 -21.70 -2.46
N ALA A 394 23.40 -22.02 -2.08
CA ALA A 394 23.11 -23.16 -1.22
C ALA A 394 23.63 -24.49 -1.80
N ALA A 395 23.60 -24.63 -3.13
CA ALA A 395 24.13 -25.80 -3.83
C ALA A 395 25.64 -25.98 -3.62
N SER A 396 26.41 -24.88 -3.57
CA SER A 396 27.84 -24.93 -3.25
C SER A 396 28.09 -25.45 -1.83
N PHE A 397 27.30 -25.01 -0.84
CA PHE A 397 27.40 -25.51 0.54
C PHE A 397 27.02 -26.99 0.66
N ALA A 398 26.16 -27.51 -0.22
CA ALA A 398 25.78 -28.92 -0.26
C ALA A 398 26.75 -29.80 -1.08
N ASN A 399 27.69 -29.22 -1.82
CA ASN A 399 28.56 -29.97 -2.72
C ASN A 399 29.64 -30.76 -1.93
N PRO A 400 29.74 -32.10 -2.08
CA PRO A 400 30.66 -32.92 -1.29
C PRO A 400 32.15 -32.59 -1.42
N GLU A 401 32.59 -32.01 -2.54
CA GLU A 401 33.99 -31.68 -2.80
C GLU A 401 34.43 -30.37 -2.15
N ILE A 402 33.53 -29.37 -2.10
CA ILE A 402 33.85 -28.01 -1.65
C ILE A 402 33.20 -27.63 -0.31
N SER A 403 32.20 -28.37 0.16
CA SER A 403 31.46 -28.06 1.39
C SER A 403 32.37 -27.98 2.61
N GLY A 404 33.43 -28.78 2.69
CA GLY A 404 34.41 -28.71 3.80
C GLY A 404 35.12 -27.36 3.91
N TRP A 405 35.37 -26.67 2.79
CA TRP A 405 35.93 -25.32 2.80
C TRP A 405 34.91 -24.27 3.21
N LEU A 406 33.67 -24.42 2.75
CA LEU A 406 32.58 -23.52 3.12
C LEU A 406 32.23 -23.69 4.60
N ASP A 407 32.24 -24.92 5.12
CA ASP A 407 32.08 -25.19 6.55
C ASP A 407 33.16 -24.47 7.37
N LYS A 408 34.42 -24.62 6.97
CA LYS A 408 35.56 -23.98 7.64
C LYS A 408 35.52 -22.44 7.57
N PHE A 409 35.28 -21.86 6.40
CA PHE A 409 35.43 -20.40 6.20
C PHE A 409 34.15 -19.60 6.51
N TYR A 410 32.98 -20.23 6.57
CA TYR A 410 31.74 -19.58 7.00
C TYR A 410 31.37 -19.88 8.46
N THR A 411 31.98 -20.87 9.11
CA THR A 411 31.90 -21.00 10.57
C THR A 411 32.73 -19.90 11.22
N VAL A 412 32.10 -19.10 12.08
CA VAL A 412 32.72 -17.94 12.72
C VAL A 412 33.17 -18.28 14.14
N ASN A 413 32.31 -18.98 14.86
CA ASN A 413 32.52 -19.40 16.24
C ASN A 413 31.53 -20.54 16.57
N GLU A 414 31.58 -21.04 17.80
CA GLU A 414 30.75 -22.15 18.31
C GLU A 414 29.23 -21.90 18.22
N ASN A 415 28.79 -20.65 18.16
CA ASN A 415 27.38 -20.27 18.07
C ASN A 415 26.94 -19.92 16.64
N TRP A 416 27.89 -19.62 15.75
CA TRP A 416 27.64 -19.20 14.37
C TRP A 416 28.37 -20.13 13.41
N VAL A 417 27.70 -21.23 13.12
CA VAL A 417 28.14 -22.24 12.14
C VAL A 417 27.83 -21.80 10.72
N SER A 418 28.49 -22.46 9.76
CA SER A 418 28.43 -22.18 8.34
C SER A 418 27.01 -22.02 7.78
N ASP A 419 26.08 -22.93 8.12
CA ASP A 419 24.72 -22.91 7.59
C ASP A 419 23.88 -21.73 8.13
N ASP A 420 23.97 -21.41 9.42
CA ASP A 420 23.25 -20.27 9.99
C ASP A 420 23.77 -18.94 9.43
N ARG A 421 25.09 -18.81 9.27
CA ARG A 421 25.69 -17.64 8.62
C ARG A 421 25.22 -17.52 7.17
N ARG A 422 25.23 -18.60 6.40
CA ARG A 422 24.75 -18.63 5.01
C ARG A 422 23.29 -18.16 4.93
N LYS A 423 22.40 -18.70 5.77
CA LYS A 423 20.98 -18.32 5.80
C LYS A 423 20.79 -16.83 6.10
N LEU A 424 21.51 -16.28 7.07
CA LEU A 424 21.45 -14.86 7.40
C LEU A 424 21.93 -13.98 6.24
N LEU A 425 23.04 -14.36 5.59
CA LEU A 425 23.59 -13.61 4.45
C LEU A 425 22.68 -13.69 3.22
N ALA A 426 22.07 -14.84 2.94
CA ALA A 426 21.08 -15.01 1.88
C ALA A 426 19.82 -14.17 2.15
N PHE A 427 19.32 -14.19 3.39
CA PHE A 427 18.21 -13.34 3.82
C PHE A 427 18.52 -11.85 3.67
N ALA A 428 19.68 -11.40 4.14
CA ALA A 428 20.10 -10.01 4.05
C ALA A 428 20.32 -9.56 2.59
N ARG A 429 20.88 -10.44 1.75
CA ARG A 429 21.00 -10.22 0.29
C ARG A 429 19.64 -9.98 -0.33
N ASP A 430 18.67 -10.84 -0.06
CA ASP A 430 17.34 -10.73 -0.66
C ASP A 430 16.52 -9.55 -0.10
N LEU A 431 16.82 -9.12 1.13
CA LEU A 431 16.20 -7.94 1.75
C LEU A 431 16.76 -6.62 1.22
N LEU A 432 18.06 -6.55 0.93
CA LEU A 432 18.79 -5.28 0.76
C LEU A 432 19.50 -5.10 -0.59
N ASN A 433 19.74 -6.18 -1.35
CA ASN A 433 20.67 -6.16 -2.48
C ASN A 433 20.22 -6.95 -3.72
N SER A 434 19.07 -7.63 -3.68
CA SER A 434 18.50 -8.33 -4.84
C SER A 434 17.65 -7.42 -5.73
N ASP A 435 17.29 -7.90 -6.93
CA ASP A 435 16.32 -7.23 -7.80
C ASP A 435 14.97 -7.00 -7.08
N TYR A 436 14.58 -7.93 -6.20
CA TYR A 436 13.39 -7.79 -5.36
C TYR A 436 13.53 -6.66 -4.34
N ALA A 437 14.68 -6.55 -3.67
CA ALA A 437 14.97 -5.43 -2.77
C ALA A 437 14.92 -4.07 -3.50
N GLY A 438 15.51 -3.99 -4.69
CA GLY A 438 15.48 -2.79 -5.54
C GLY A 438 14.08 -2.41 -6.00
N HIS A 439 13.26 -3.41 -6.39
CA HIS A 439 11.85 -3.21 -6.71
C HIS A 439 11.08 -2.68 -5.50
N ARG A 440 11.21 -3.30 -4.32
CA ARG A 440 10.51 -2.86 -3.11
C ARG A 440 10.85 -1.42 -2.71
N LEU A 441 12.12 -1.03 -2.81
CA LEU A 441 12.54 0.35 -2.54
C LEU A 441 11.87 1.34 -3.52
N THR A 442 11.88 1.00 -4.81
CA THR A 442 11.25 1.82 -5.85
C THR A 442 9.73 1.89 -5.65
N PHE A 443 9.11 0.75 -5.34
CA PHE A 443 7.69 0.66 -5.04
C PHE A 443 7.33 1.56 -3.87
N GLN A 444 8.02 1.43 -2.73
CA GLN A 444 7.73 2.23 -1.53
C GLN A 444 7.88 3.74 -1.77
N LEU A 445 8.75 4.15 -2.69
CA LEU A 445 8.94 5.55 -3.07
C LEU A 445 7.74 6.15 -3.84
N PHE A 446 6.99 5.33 -4.58
CA PHE A 446 5.96 5.81 -5.52
C PHE A 446 4.55 5.24 -5.29
N ALA A 447 4.40 4.17 -4.49
CA ALA A 447 3.17 3.39 -4.37
C ALA A 447 1.92 4.23 -4.08
N GLN A 448 2.02 5.21 -3.18
CA GLN A 448 0.94 6.16 -2.95
C GLN A 448 1.03 7.41 -3.82
N SER A 449 2.21 8.01 -3.94
CA SER A 449 2.43 9.29 -4.64
C SER A 449 3.92 9.57 -4.81
N PRO A 450 4.33 10.45 -5.74
CA PRO A 450 5.71 10.90 -5.83
C PRO A 450 6.11 11.78 -4.61
N PRO A 451 7.42 11.89 -4.29
CA PRO A 451 7.89 12.59 -3.10
C PRO A 451 7.38 14.03 -2.92
N PHE A 452 7.33 14.83 -3.99
CA PHE A 452 6.83 16.20 -3.92
C PHE A 452 5.34 16.25 -3.52
N ALA A 453 4.55 15.25 -3.91
CA ALA A 453 3.14 15.19 -3.56
C ALA A 453 2.92 14.76 -2.11
N HIS A 454 3.83 13.94 -1.54
CA HIS A 454 3.86 13.67 -0.10
C HIS A 454 4.08 14.96 0.70
N LEU A 455 5.08 15.77 0.32
CA LEU A 455 5.34 17.07 0.96
C LEU A 455 4.18 18.05 0.74
N GLY A 456 3.57 18.07 -0.43
CA GLY A 456 2.36 18.85 -0.69
C GLY A 456 1.20 18.45 0.22
N ALA A 457 1.05 17.17 0.58
CA ALA A 457 0.06 16.73 1.55
C ALA A 457 0.35 17.26 2.96
N VAL A 458 1.62 17.31 3.38
CA VAL A 458 2.03 17.97 4.63
C VAL A 458 1.68 19.45 4.59
N PHE A 459 2.06 20.16 3.53
CA PHE A 459 1.79 21.59 3.38
C PHE A 459 0.29 21.93 3.49
N ARG A 460 -0.59 21.10 2.93
CA ARG A 460 -2.05 21.32 2.99
C ARG A 460 -2.68 20.99 4.35
N ASN A 461 -2.00 20.23 5.21
CA ASN A 461 -2.59 19.71 6.45
C ASN A 461 -1.88 20.20 7.73
N PHE A 462 -0.71 20.83 7.61
CA PHE A 462 -0.04 21.48 8.72
C PHE A 462 -0.68 22.85 9.01
N ASP A 463 -0.84 23.17 10.29
CA ASP A 463 -1.39 24.45 10.73
C ASP A 463 -0.30 25.53 10.77
N PHE A 464 -0.07 26.18 9.64
CA PHE A 464 0.86 27.31 9.55
C PHE A 464 0.34 28.55 10.29
N ASP A 465 -0.98 28.70 10.44
CA ASP A 465 -1.58 29.91 11.01
C ASP A 465 -1.26 30.04 12.50
N SER A 466 -1.24 28.95 13.26
CA SER A 466 -0.78 29.00 14.66
C SER A 466 0.69 29.41 14.78
N THR A 467 1.56 28.90 13.91
CA THR A 467 2.99 29.29 13.89
C THR A 467 3.20 30.77 13.57
N LEU A 468 2.45 31.30 12.59
CA LEU A 468 2.43 32.72 12.27
C LEU A 468 1.90 33.54 13.45
N GLY A 469 0.86 33.06 14.15
CA GLY A 469 0.33 33.68 15.36
C GLY A 469 1.38 33.84 16.46
N TYR A 470 2.19 32.81 16.71
CA TYR A 470 3.29 32.86 17.68
C TYR A 470 4.32 33.94 17.32
N VAL A 471 4.81 33.95 16.07
CA VAL A 471 5.82 34.93 15.63
C VAL A 471 5.26 36.35 15.63
N LYS A 472 4.02 36.53 15.14
CA LYS A 472 3.35 37.84 15.16
C LYS A 472 3.31 38.43 16.57
N LYS A 473 2.92 37.61 17.57
CA LYS A 473 2.87 38.03 18.97
C LYS A 473 4.27 38.35 19.50
N ALA A 474 5.24 37.47 19.28
CA ALA A 474 6.60 37.63 19.80
C ALA A 474 7.34 38.84 19.20
N ALA A 475 7.15 39.09 17.90
CA ALA A 475 7.78 40.19 17.17
C ALA A 475 6.92 41.49 17.14
N ASN A 476 5.77 41.50 17.85
CA ASN A 476 4.83 42.63 17.88
C ASN A 476 4.44 43.14 16.48
N LEU A 477 4.18 42.22 15.55
CA LEU A 477 3.81 42.58 14.19
C LEU A 477 2.38 43.12 14.14
N SER A 478 2.17 44.20 13.38
CA SER A 478 0.84 44.80 13.22
C SER A 478 -0.15 43.84 12.55
N ASP A 479 -1.44 44.04 12.78
CA ASP A 479 -2.49 43.23 12.13
C ASP A 479 -2.44 43.28 10.59
N ARG A 480 -1.79 44.29 10.00
CA ARG A 480 -1.63 44.45 8.55
C ARG A 480 -0.88 43.30 7.88
N VAL A 481 0.02 42.61 8.60
CA VAL A 481 0.77 41.47 8.03
C VAL A 481 -0.02 40.17 8.06
N VAL A 482 -1.11 40.14 8.85
CA VAL A 482 -2.11 39.07 8.78
C VAL A 482 -3.14 39.51 7.75
N GLN A 483 -2.75 39.58 6.48
CA GLN A 483 -3.76 39.71 5.43
C GLN A 483 -4.69 38.50 5.55
N SER A 484 -5.97 38.75 5.88
CA SER A 484 -7.02 37.77 5.63
C SER A 484 -6.98 37.51 4.13
N SER A 485 -6.41 36.39 3.72
CA SER A 485 -6.45 35.99 2.33
C SER A 485 -7.93 35.89 1.96
N ALA A 486 -8.38 36.76 1.06
CA ALA A 486 -9.71 36.70 0.47
C ALA A 486 -9.83 35.54 -0.52
N GLU A 487 -8.72 34.85 -0.84
CA GLU A 487 -8.76 33.48 -1.34
C GLU A 487 -8.99 32.53 -0.17
N PRO A 488 -9.78 31.46 -0.33
CA PRO A 488 -9.85 30.42 0.69
C PRO A 488 -8.43 29.89 0.87
N ARG A 489 -7.73 30.35 1.92
CA ARG A 489 -6.64 29.60 2.54
C ARG A 489 -7.15 28.17 2.59
N LEU A 490 -6.30 27.22 2.23
CA LEU A 490 -6.52 25.79 2.39
C LEU A 490 -6.94 25.56 3.85
N LYS A 491 -8.22 25.78 4.17
CA LYS A 491 -8.85 25.28 5.38
C LYS A 491 -8.47 23.83 5.32
N ARG A 492 -7.85 23.36 6.41
CA ARG A 492 -7.53 21.96 6.61
C ARG A 492 -8.67 21.16 6.01
N VAL A 493 -8.38 20.30 5.03
CA VAL A 493 -9.41 19.55 4.31
C VAL A 493 -9.93 18.51 5.30
N VAL A 494 -10.79 18.96 6.22
CA VAL A 494 -11.46 18.11 7.21
C VAL A 494 -12.35 17.14 6.47
#